data_AF-X7EBX3-F1
#
_entry.id   AF-X7EBX3-F1
#
_cell.length_a   1.000
_cell.length_b   1.000
_cell.length_c   1.000
_cell.angle_alpha   90.00
_cell.angle_beta   90.00
_cell.angle_gamma   90.00
#
_symmetry.space_group_name_H-M   'P 1'
#
loop_
_entity.id
_entity.type
_entity.pdbx_description
1 polymer ?
#
loop_
_entity_poly.entity_id
_entity_poly.type
_entity_poly.pdbx_seq_one_letter_code
_entity_poly.pdbx_strand_id
1 'polypeptide(L)'
;MSGKNTEDLGPVREDAAVTVTARDAVMAPFRMSHRSAFVHEDGTCMSLRESRNASGDRTHVEALVTALSSAEVPGWRLEIYSGVPADPVPAENDGMTAEVYHDRMDAAVAQLRDVGVHNPDGVRNLPAGWTSVIERACAGIAARVALPQAGDVHIQQTKEKFGTLRFYVFADGGGETFFGDIQQIADWAEAATEGRCCVTGAPGAQVGPGWVLTLSPEMAALRNEDMSAFHDRLYPPAPTPGPDLTG
;
A
#
# COMPACT_ATOMS: atom_id res chain seq x y z
N MET A 1 43.50 0.27 50.87
CA MET A 1 43.62 -0.30 49.50
C MET A 1 42.25 -0.20 48.87
N SER A 2 42.05 0.81 48.01
CA SER A 2 40.76 1.08 47.37
C SER A 2 40.94 0.82 45.88
N GLY A 3 40.40 -0.30 45.40
CA GLY A 3 40.44 -0.70 44.00
C GLY A 3 39.32 -0.01 43.24
N LYS A 4 39.68 0.86 42.29
CA LYS A 4 38.74 1.43 41.33
C LYS A 4 38.51 0.41 40.22
N ASN A 5 37.30 -0.14 40.14
CA ASN A 5 36.83 -0.86 38.96
C ASN A 5 36.56 0.17 37.86
N THR A 6 37.44 0.23 36.87
CA THR A 6 37.15 0.83 35.56
C THR A 6 36.29 -0.17 34.80
N GLU A 7 34.98 0.10 34.74
CA GLU A 7 34.08 -0.57 33.81
C GLU A 7 34.44 -0.12 32.38
N ASP A 8 34.89 -1.10 31.60
CA ASP A 8 35.25 -0.97 30.19
C ASP A 8 33.95 -0.90 29.37
N LEU A 9 33.51 0.32 29.06
CA LEU A 9 32.41 0.57 28.14
C LEU A 9 32.91 0.29 26.72
N GLY A 10 32.78 -0.96 26.29
CA GLY A 10 33.07 -1.39 24.92
C GLY A 10 32.28 -0.59 23.86
N PRO A 11 32.65 -0.70 22.56
CA PRO A 11 32.11 0.13 21.50
C PRO A 11 30.63 -0.24 21.18
N VAL A 12 29.69 0.67 21.48
CA VAL A 12 28.23 0.48 21.29
C VAL A 12 27.66 1.25 20.08
N ARG A 13 28.45 1.67 19.06
CA ARG A 13 27.97 2.73 18.13
C ARG A 13 27.89 2.46 16.62
N GLU A 14 28.36 1.33 16.10
CA GLU A 14 28.31 1.11 14.63
C GLU A 14 27.02 0.44 14.12
N ASP A 15 26.44 -0.51 14.86
CA ASP A 15 25.32 -1.32 14.33
C ASP A 15 23.98 -0.55 14.17
N ALA A 16 23.77 0.48 14.98
CA ALA A 16 22.52 1.25 14.96
C ALA A 16 22.39 2.14 13.70
N ALA A 17 23.49 2.73 13.22
CA ALA A 17 23.47 3.67 12.08
C ALA A 17 23.23 2.96 10.74
N VAL A 18 23.78 1.75 10.58
CA VAL A 18 23.61 0.93 9.37
C VAL A 18 22.15 0.49 9.21
N THR A 19 21.49 0.13 10.30
CA THR A 19 20.11 -0.37 10.30
C THR A 19 19.09 0.70 9.88
N VAL A 20 19.28 1.95 10.30
CA VAL A 20 18.40 3.08 9.91
C VAL A 20 18.43 3.31 8.40
N THR A 21 19.63 3.22 7.80
CA THR A 21 19.80 3.47 6.36
C THR A 21 19.15 2.37 5.51
N ALA A 22 19.24 1.11 5.96
CA ALA A 22 18.60 -0.01 5.27
C ALA A 22 17.06 0.07 5.32
N ARG A 23 16.50 0.42 6.48
CA ARG A 23 15.06 0.67 6.63
C ARG A 23 14.59 1.79 5.72
N ASP A 24 15.28 2.93 5.73
CA ASP A 24 14.88 4.09 4.93
C ASP A 24 14.88 3.78 3.43
N ALA A 25 15.81 2.94 2.95
CA ALA A 25 15.83 2.49 1.57
C ALA A 25 14.61 1.60 1.23
N VAL A 26 14.25 0.66 2.11
CA VAL A 26 13.06 -0.19 1.94
C VAL A 26 11.77 0.62 1.96
N MET A 27 11.67 1.62 2.86
CA MET A 27 10.46 2.40 3.05
C MET A 27 10.32 3.59 2.08
N ALA A 28 11.38 3.95 1.34
CA ALA A 28 11.37 5.08 0.41
C ALA A 28 10.25 5.03 -0.65
N PRO A 29 9.95 3.87 -1.30
CA PRO A 29 8.87 3.78 -2.29
C PRO A 29 7.46 3.95 -1.71
N PHE A 30 7.29 3.73 -0.41
CA PHE A 30 6.00 3.76 0.29
C PHE A 30 5.72 5.11 0.95
N ARG A 31 6.48 6.14 0.59
CA ARG A 31 6.21 7.50 1.06
C ARG A 31 4.91 8.00 0.44
N MET A 32 4.07 8.60 1.28
CA MET A 32 2.86 9.28 0.87
C MET A 32 3.07 10.80 1.00
N SER A 33 2.42 11.56 0.14
CA SER A 33 2.26 13.01 0.29
C SER A 33 0.85 13.27 0.80
N HIS A 34 0.75 13.91 1.97
CA HIS A 34 -0.56 14.24 2.53
C HIS A 34 -1.00 15.64 2.15
N ARG A 35 -2.29 15.76 1.86
CA ARG A 35 -2.99 17.03 1.73
C ARG A 35 -4.20 17.03 2.64
N SER A 36 -4.38 18.12 3.37
CA SER A 36 -5.65 18.40 4.03
C SER A 36 -6.19 19.76 3.63
N ALA A 37 -7.51 19.88 3.69
CA ALA A 37 -8.23 21.13 3.53
C ALA A 37 -9.21 21.27 4.68
N PHE A 38 -9.12 22.39 5.38
CA PHE A 38 -10.09 22.84 6.36
C PHE A 38 -10.92 23.96 5.74
N VAL A 39 -12.20 23.96 6.04
CA VAL A 39 -13.13 25.01 5.60
C VAL A 39 -13.79 25.63 6.82
N HIS A 40 -13.82 26.95 6.84
CA HIS A 40 -14.52 27.74 7.82
C HIS A 40 -15.99 27.98 7.39
N GLU A 41 -16.89 28.23 8.33
CA GLU A 41 -18.32 28.48 8.06
C GLU A 41 -18.59 29.66 7.12
N ASP A 42 -17.68 30.65 7.06
CA ASP A 42 -17.76 31.78 6.11
C ASP A 42 -17.25 31.44 4.70
N GLY A 43 -16.83 30.20 4.46
CA GLY A 43 -16.28 29.72 3.19
C GLY A 43 -14.76 29.86 3.04
N THR A 44 -14.05 30.39 4.05
CA THR A 44 -12.58 30.47 4.01
C THR A 44 -11.98 29.07 4.01
N CYS A 45 -10.98 28.83 3.15
CA CYS A 45 -10.30 27.53 3.05
C CYS A 45 -8.82 27.64 3.47
N MET A 46 -8.37 26.70 4.29
CA MET A 46 -6.96 26.52 4.65
C MET A 46 -6.51 25.15 4.19
N SER A 47 -5.45 25.08 3.36
CA SER A 47 -4.86 23.81 2.93
C SER A 47 -3.51 23.58 3.61
N LEU A 48 -3.31 22.39 4.17
CA LEU A 48 -1.99 21.94 4.62
C LEU A 48 -1.43 20.94 3.60
N ARG A 49 -0.14 21.06 3.32
CA ARG A 49 0.61 20.14 2.46
C ARG A 49 1.95 19.87 3.08
N GLU A 50 2.38 18.61 3.05
CA GLU A 50 3.75 18.27 3.43
C GLU A 50 4.75 18.94 2.48
N SER A 51 5.78 19.56 3.05
CA SER A 51 6.91 20.05 2.27
C SER A 51 7.71 18.86 1.75
N ARG A 52 8.00 18.85 0.44
CA ARG A 52 8.80 17.80 -0.22
C ARG A 52 10.19 17.60 0.38
N ASN A 53 10.66 18.55 1.20
CA ASN A 53 12.00 18.54 1.79
C ASN A 53 12.02 18.07 3.25
N ALA A 54 10.88 17.67 3.84
CA ALA A 54 10.86 17.15 5.19
C ALA A 54 11.41 15.70 5.19
N SER A 55 12.71 15.56 5.43
CA SER A 55 13.35 14.28 5.68
C SER A 55 13.01 13.83 7.11
N GLY A 56 11.89 13.14 7.29
CA GLY A 56 11.63 12.45 8.54
C GLY A 56 10.24 12.66 9.07
N ASP A 57 9.60 11.51 9.26
CA ASP A 57 8.46 11.24 10.12
C ASP A 57 7.07 11.68 9.59
N ARG A 58 6.22 10.66 9.39
CA ARG A 58 4.77 10.71 9.04
C ARG A 58 3.96 11.66 9.93
N THR A 59 4.55 12.09 11.03
CA THR A 59 3.85 12.56 12.21
C THR A 59 3.36 14.00 12.08
N HIS A 60 3.99 14.89 11.32
CA HIS A 60 3.65 16.31 11.47
C HIS A 60 2.30 16.73 10.86
N VAL A 61 1.97 16.35 9.62
CA VAL A 61 0.67 16.74 9.04
C VAL A 61 -0.47 15.91 9.59
N GLU A 62 -0.28 14.61 9.77
CA GLU A 62 -1.29 13.75 10.40
C GLU A 62 -1.56 14.19 11.85
N ALA A 63 -0.52 14.36 12.69
CA ALA A 63 -0.73 14.82 14.07
C ALA A 63 -1.31 16.24 14.13
N LEU A 64 -0.94 17.13 13.21
CA LEU A 64 -1.54 18.47 13.15
C LEU A 64 -3.01 18.39 12.75
N VAL A 65 -3.36 17.56 11.77
CA VAL A 65 -4.76 17.33 11.38
C VAL A 65 -5.54 16.73 12.54
N THR A 66 -5.02 15.70 13.21
CA THR A 66 -5.62 15.11 14.41
C THR A 66 -5.78 16.15 15.51
N ALA A 67 -4.75 16.94 15.81
CA ALA A 67 -4.80 17.97 16.84
C ALA A 67 -5.84 19.06 16.51
N LEU A 68 -5.89 19.54 15.26
CA LEU A 68 -6.88 20.51 14.81
C LEU A 68 -8.31 19.96 14.87
N SER A 69 -8.50 18.70 14.45
CA SER A 69 -9.79 18.03 14.53
C SER A 69 -10.23 17.78 15.98
N SER A 70 -9.32 17.45 16.89
CA SER A 70 -9.62 17.25 18.31
C SER A 70 -9.82 18.56 19.09
N ALA A 71 -9.25 19.66 18.63
CA ALA A 71 -9.38 20.96 19.30
C ALA A 71 -10.74 21.64 19.08
N GLU A 72 -11.61 21.09 18.21
CA GLU A 72 -12.93 21.66 17.86
C GLU A 72 -12.86 23.17 17.59
N VAL A 73 -11.90 23.60 16.77
CA VAL A 73 -11.70 25.02 16.47
C VAL A 73 -13.01 25.62 15.90
N PRO A 74 -13.64 26.60 16.58
CA PRO A 74 -14.96 27.09 16.18
C PRO A 74 -15.02 27.53 14.72
N GLY A 75 -16.06 27.10 14.03
CA GLY A 75 -16.31 27.40 12.63
C GLY A 75 -15.45 26.63 11.63
N TRP A 76 -14.36 25.99 12.04
CA TRP A 76 -13.50 25.21 11.15
C TRP A 76 -13.84 23.73 11.20
N ARG A 77 -13.89 23.09 10.03
CA ARG A 77 -14.00 21.63 9.90
C ARG A 77 -13.02 21.08 8.88
N LEU A 78 -12.53 19.87 9.12
CA LEU A 78 -11.78 19.12 8.12
C LEU A 78 -12.74 18.72 7.00
N GLU A 79 -12.49 19.19 5.79
CA GLU A 79 -13.29 18.85 4.61
C GLU A 79 -12.67 17.66 3.87
N ILE A 80 -11.35 17.68 3.70
CA ILE A 80 -10.62 16.66 2.95
C ILE A 80 -9.34 16.34 3.69
N TYR A 81 -9.05 15.04 3.84
CA TYR A 81 -7.73 14.52 4.15
C TYR A 81 -7.46 13.39 3.16
N SER A 82 -6.39 13.51 2.37
CA SER A 82 -5.98 12.48 1.44
C SER A 82 -4.46 12.29 1.44
N GLY A 83 -4.04 11.04 1.30
CA GLY A 83 -2.66 10.66 1.04
C GLY A 83 -2.54 10.18 -0.40
N VAL A 84 -1.51 10.63 -1.11
CA VAL A 84 -1.18 10.11 -2.45
C VAL A 84 0.24 9.54 -2.45
N PRO A 85 0.50 8.42 -3.14
CA PRO A 85 1.87 7.93 -3.33
C PRO A 85 2.80 9.03 -3.84
N ALA A 86 3.95 9.20 -3.20
CA ALA A 86 4.96 10.16 -3.64
C ALA A 86 5.58 9.76 -4.97
N ASP A 87 5.70 8.45 -5.22
CA ASP A 87 6.05 7.85 -6.50
C ASP A 87 4.85 7.03 -7.02
N PRO A 88 4.11 7.52 -8.04
CA PRO A 88 2.93 6.85 -8.55
C PRO A 88 3.30 5.54 -9.28
N VAL A 89 2.49 4.51 -9.09
CA VAL A 89 2.65 3.23 -9.79
C VAL A 89 2.22 3.40 -11.26
N PRO A 90 3.07 3.07 -12.25
CA PRO A 90 2.68 3.10 -13.66
C PRO A 90 1.44 2.24 -13.93
N ALA A 91 0.65 2.58 -14.96
CA ALA A 91 -0.47 1.73 -15.41
C ALA A 91 0.02 0.33 -15.82
N GLU A 92 -0.88 -0.65 -15.84
CA GLU A 92 -0.53 -1.96 -16.37
C GLU A 92 -0.33 -1.89 -17.88
N ASN A 93 0.48 -2.79 -18.42
CA ASN A 93 0.68 -2.87 -19.87
C ASN A 93 -0.64 -3.26 -20.55
N ASP A 94 -0.94 -2.57 -21.65
CA ASP A 94 -2.04 -2.96 -22.53
C ASP A 94 -1.81 -4.40 -23.02
N GLY A 95 -2.79 -5.28 -22.77
CA GLY A 95 -2.73 -6.67 -23.22
C GLY A 95 -2.14 -7.67 -22.22
N MET A 96 -2.17 -7.38 -20.92
CA MET A 96 -1.91 -8.41 -19.89
C MET A 96 -2.77 -9.65 -20.13
N THR A 97 -2.14 -10.79 -20.41
CA THR A 97 -2.83 -12.07 -20.57
C THR A 97 -3.15 -12.67 -19.20
N ALA A 98 -4.09 -13.62 -19.16
CA ALA A 98 -4.39 -14.36 -17.94
C ALA A 98 -3.15 -15.07 -17.37
N GLU A 99 -2.35 -15.72 -18.22
CA GLU A 99 -1.11 -16.37 -17.82
C GLU A 99 -0.14 -15.39 -17.14
N VAL A 100 0.12 -14.23 -17.75
CA VAL A 100 1.00 -13.20 -17.17
C VAL A 100 0.45 -12.68 -15.85
N TYR A 101 -0.87 -12.48 -15.73
CA TYR A 101 -1.49 -12.08 -14.46
C TYR A 101 -1.25 -13.13 -13.36
N HIS A 102 -1.52 -14.40 -13.64
CA HIS A 102 -1.39 -15.47 -12.66
C HIS A 102 0.07 -15.71 -12.26
N ASP A 103 1.01 -15.71 -13.21
CA ASP A 103 2.45 -15.84 -12.94
C ASP A 103 2.96 -14.73 -12.02
N ARG A 104 2.49 -13.49 -12.24
CA ARG A 104 2.82 -12.34 -11.41
C ARG A 104 2.29 -12.47 -9.99
N MET A 105 1.04 -12.91 -9.85
CA MET A 105 0.45 -13.17 -8.52
C MET A 105 1.14 -14.34 -7.81
N ASP A 106 1.51 -15.39 -8.54
CA ASP A 106 2.27 -16.52 -8.00
C ASP A 106 3.65 -16.08 -7.50
N ALA A 107 4.35 -15.24 -8.26
CA ALA A 107 5.64 -14.67 -7.85
C ALA A 107 5.52 -13.82 -6.57
N ALA A 108 4.49 -12.96 -6.48
CA ALA A 108 4.25 -12.15 -5.28
C ALA A 108 3.94 -13.03 -4.05
N VAL A 109 3.11 -14.06 -4.22
CA VAL A 109 2.79 -15.02 -3.15
C VAL A 109 4.01 -15.83 -2.73
N ALA A 110 4.82 -16.30 -3.68
CA ALA A 110 6.06 -17.01 -3.40
C ALA A 110 7.03 -16.15 -2.58
N GLN A 111 7.22 -14.89 -2.99
CA GLN A 111 8.08 -13.94 -2.27
C GLN A 111 7.65 -13.75 -0.80
N LEU A 112 6.36 -13.59 -0.54
CA LEU A 112 5.82 -13.48 0.82
C LEU A 112 6.03 -14.76 1.62
N ARG A 113 5.83 -15.92 0.98
CA ARG A 113 6.02 -17.24 1.61
C ARG A 113 7.48 -17.46 2.01
N ASP A 114 8.42 -17.06 1.15
CA ASP A 114 9.86 -17.25 1.37
C ASP A 114 10.37 -16.48 2.60
N VAL A 115 9.73 -15.37 2.96
CA VAL A 115 10.06 -14.60 4.18
C VAL A 115 9.18 -14.96 5.38
N GLY A 116 8.33 -15.99 5.28
CA GLY A 116 7.52 -16.48 6.39
C GLY A 116 6.25 -15.68 6.69
N VAL A 117 5.74 -14.87 5.75
CA VAL A 117 4.46 -14.17 5.94
C VAL A 117 3.32 -15.18 6.03
N HIS A 118 2.44 -15.02 7.02
CA HIS A 118 1.29 -15.87 7.22
C HIS A 118 0.16 -15.53 6.24
N ASN A 119 -0.44 -16.59 5.66
CA ASN A 119 -1.52 -16.51 4.65
C ASN A 119 -1.15 -15.65 3.42
N PRO A 120 -0.03 -15.95 2.73
CA PRO A 120 0.42 -15.14 1.59
C PRO A 120 -0.58 -15.15 0.44
N ASP A 121 -1.38 -16.21 0.29
CA ASP A 121 -2.45 -16.32 -0.72
C ASP A 121 -3.59 -15.30 -0.52
N GLY A 122 -3.63 -14.58 0.60
CA GLY A 122 -4.59 -13.51 0.87
C GLY A 122 -4.50 -12.31 -0.09
N VAL A 123 -3.46 -12.22 -0.92
CA VAL A 123 -3.28 -11.17 -1.96
C VAL A 123 -3.84 -11.55 -3.34
N ARG A 124 -4.40 -12.76 -3.50
CA ARG A 124 -4.97 -13.23 -4.77
C ARG A 124 -6.38 -12.69 -5.02
N ASN A 125 -6.88 -12.93 -6.23
CA ASN A 125 -8.24 -12.60 -6.67
C ASN A 125 -8.51 -11.09 -6.66
N LEU A 126 -7.50 -10.30 -7.01
CA LEU A 126 -7.61 -8.86 -7.12
C LEU A 126 -7.78 -8.42 -8.57
N PRO A 127 -8.42 -7.26 -8.81
CA PRO A 127 -8.54 -6.69 -10.13
C PRO A 127 -7.18 -6.56 -10.87
N ALA A 128 -7.12 -6.97 -12.14
CA ALA A 128 -5.88 -7.02 -12.91
C ALA A 128 -5.13 -5.68 -13.01
N GLY A 129 -5.85 -4.56 -12.99
CA GLY A 129 -5.28 -3.20 -13.04
C GLY A 129 -4.48 -2.80 -11.80
N TRP A 130 -4.52 -3.62 -10.75
CA TRP A 130 -3.85 -3.38 -9.46
C TRP A 130 -2.67 -4.33 -9.22
N THR A 131 -2.34 -5.18 -10.19
CA THR A 131 -1.25 -6.18 -10.09
C THR A 131 0.07 -5.55 -9.65
N SER A 132 0.53 -4.49 -10.31
CA SER A 132 1.81 -3.82 -9.98
C SER A 132 1.80 -3.14 -8.60
N VAL A 133 0.63 -2.68 -8.14
CA VAL A 133 0.49 -2.09 -6.79
C VAL A 133 0.74 -3.17 -5.74
N ILE A 134 0.09 -4.33 -5.91
CA ILE A 134 0.18 -5.45 -4.98
C ILE A 134 1.57 -6.08 -5.01
N GLU A 135 2.18 -6.27 -6.17
CA GLU A 135 3.56 -6.74 -6.27
C GLU A 135 4.52 -5.84 -5.50
N ARG A 136 4.40 -4.51 -5.69
CA ARG A 136 5.27 -3.56 -4.99
C ARG A 136 5.04 -3.62 -3.47
N ALA A 137 3.79 -3.72 -3.03
CA ALA A 137 3.48 -3.86 -1.61
C ALA A 137 4.02 -5.17 -1.02
N CYS A 138 3.86 -6.29 -1.73
CA CYS A 138 4.40 -7.60 -1.32
C CYS A 138 5.94 -7.56 -1.23
N ALA A 139 6.60 -6.96 -2.22
CA ALA A 139 8.04 -6.79 -2.21
C ALA A 139 8.53 -5.90 -1.06
N GLY A 140 7.79 -4.84 -0.75
CA GLY A 140 8.05 -3.98 0.42
C GLY A 140 7.95 -4.73 1.74
N ILE A 141 6.86 -5.50 1.92
CA ILE A 141 6.66 -6.33 3.12
C ILE A 141 7.80 -7.34 3.24
N ALA A 142 8.11 -8.07 2.17
CA ALA A 142 9.19 -9.06 2.17
C ALA A 142 10.56 -8.44 2.49
N ALA A 143 10.88 -7.29 1.87
CA ALA A 143 12.11 -6.57 2.16
C ALA A 143 12.15 -6.06 3.61
N ARG A 144 11.01 -5.62 4.18
CA ARG A 144 10.96 -5.14 5.56
C ARG A 144 11.12 -6.28 6.57
N VAL A 145 10.52 -7.44 6.30
CA VAL A 145 10.66 -8.66 7.13
C VAL A 145 12.10 -9.17 7.13
N ALA A 146 12.84 -8.99 6.02
CA ALA A 146 14.25 -9.38 5.93
C ALA A 146 15.22 -8.50 6.75
N LEU A 147 14.77 -7.34 7.25
CA LEU A 147 15.60 -6.46 8.08
C LEU A 147 15.61 -6.89 9.56
N PRO A 148 16.63 -6.49 10.35
CA PRO A 148 16.61 -6.70 11.80
C PRO A 148 15.36 -6.12 12.47
N GLN A 149 15.04 -6.64 13.65
CA GLN A 149 13.86 -6.23 14.44
C GLN A 149 12.54 -6.40 13.67
N ALA A 150 12.47 -7.39 12.77
CA ALA A 150 11.21 -7.81 12.19
C ALA A 150 10.39 -8.61 13.21
N GLY A 151 9.07 -8.54 13.05
CA GLY A 151 8.11 -9.43 13.67
C GLY A 151 7.44 -10.33 12.63
N ASP A 152 6.36 -10.98 13.05
CA ASP A 152 5.52 -11.79 12.18
C ASP A 152 4.53 -10.90 11.44
N VAL A 153 4.21 -11.25 10.19
CA VAL A 153 3.24 -10.53 9.36
C VAL A 153 2.12 -11.47 8.95
N HIS A 154 0.88 -11.02 9.09
CA HIS A 154 -0.33 -11.77 8.78
C HIS A 154 -1.17 -11.02 7.75
N ILE A 155 -1.36 -11.61 6.58
CA ILE A 155 -2.31 -11.09 5.60
C ILE A 155 -3.67 -11.74 5.88
N GLN A 156 -4.64 -10.98 6.35
CA GLN A 156 -5.97 -11.51 6.60
C GLN A 156 -6.77 -11.60 5.31
N GLN A 157 -6.78 -10.51 4.53
CA GLN A 157 -7.59 -10.41 3.33
C GLN A 157 -7.13 -9.22 2.47
N THR A 158 -7.15 -9.39 1.16
CA THR A 158 -7.27 -8.28 0.21
C THR A 158 -8.62 -8.33 -0.49
N LYS A 159 -9.22 -7.17 -0.77
CA LYS A 159 -10.45 -7.09 -1.55
C LYS A 159 -10.62 -5.73 -2.20
N GLU A 160 -11.43 -5.67 -3.24
CA GLU A 160 -11.99 -4.41 -3.72
C GLU A 160 -13.10 -3.93 -2.78
N LYS A 161 -13.13 -2.64 -2.49
CA LYS A 161 -14.24 -1.99 -1.78
C LYS A 161 -14.34 -0.52 -2.18
N PHE A 162 -15.50 -0.12 -2.72
CA PHE A 162 -15.80 1.26 -3.12
C PHE A 162 -14.84 1.82 -4.18
N GLY A 163 -14.42 0.98 -5.12
CA GLY A 163 -13.53 1.36 -6.21
C GLY A 163 -12.06 1.49 -5.81
N THR A 164 -11.69 1.05 -4.60
CA THR A 164 -10.30 1.01 -4.11
C THR A 164 -9.96 -0.37 -3.54
N LEU A 165 -8.68 -0.64 -3.38
CA LEU A 165 -8.17 -1.78 -2.62
C LEU A 165 -8.48 -1.59 -1.12
N ARG A 166 -8.70 -2.71 -0.44
CA ARG A 166 -8.56 -2.85 1.01
C ARG A 166 -7.55 -3.94 1.31
N PHE A 167 -6.48 -3.58 2.02
CA PHE A 167 -5.38 -4.48 2.32
C PHE A 167 -5.28 -4.70 3.83
N TYR A 168 -5.97 -5.73 4.33
CA TYR A 168 -5.95 -6.09 5.74
C TYR A 168 -4.71 -6.92 6.04
N VAL A 169 -3.66 -6.25 6.48
CA VAL A 169 -2.40 -6.84 6.95
C VAL A 169 -2.12 -6.36 8.37
N PHE A 170 -1.60 -7.25 9.19
CA PHE A 170 -1.25 -6.99 10.58
C PHE A 170 0.16 -7.50 10.85
N ALA A 171 0.83 -6.90 11.84
CA ALA A 171 2.15 -7.30 12.28
C ALA A 171 2.16 -7.50 13.78
N ASP A 172 2.79 -8.58 14.24
CA ASP A 172 2.96 -8.91 15.65
C ASP A 172 4.44 -9.07 15.97
N GLY A 173 4.89 -8.58 17.13
CA GLY A 173 6.33 -8.49 17.43
C GLY A 173 7.02 -7.36 16.65
N GLY A 174 8.36 -7.33 16.63
CA GLY A 174 9.15 -6.32 15.90
C GLY A 174 9.10 -4.87 16.44
N GLY A 175 8.22 -4.59 17.41
CA GLY A 175 8.07 -3.26 18.01
C GLY A 175 7.25 -2.28 17.16
N GLU A 176 6.98 -1.09 17.70
CA GLU A 176 6.08 -0.10 17.09
C GLU A 176 6.55 0.36 15.70
N THR A 177 7.86 0.50 15.48
CA THR A 177 8.40 0.90 14.18
C THR A 177 8.10 -0.12 13.09
N PHE A 178 8.26 -1.42 13.37
CA PHE A 178 7.96 -2.48 12.41
C PHE A 178 6.47 -2.50 12.06
N PHE A 179 5.60 -2.44 13.08
CA PHE A 179 4.15 -2.36 12.88
C PHE A 179 3.77 -1.14 12.01
N GLY A 180 4.30 0.03 12.32
CA GLY A 180 4.06 1.25 11.57
C GLY A 180 4.52 1.16 10.11
N ASP A 181 5.64 0.48 9.83
CA ASP A 181 6.14 0.24 8.48
C ASP A 181 5.19 -0.65 7.67
N ILE A 182 4.72 -1.75 8.25
CA ILE A 182 3.78 -2.67 7.58
C ILE A 182 2.45 -1.96 7.30
N GLN A 183 1.93 -1.20 8.27
CA GLN A 183 0.72 -0.40 8.06
C GLN A 183 0.93 0.66 6.98
N GLN A 184 2.10 1.31 6.92
CA GLN A 184 2.42 2.27 5.87
C GLN A 184 2.36 1.66 4.46
N ILE A 185 2.87 0.44 4.30
CA ILE A 185 2.84 -0.26 3.00
C ILE A 185 1.39 -0.56 2.60
N ALA A 186 0.55 -0.96 3.55
CA ALA A 186 -0.87 -1.20 3.34
C ALA A 186 -1.62 0.09 2.94
N ASP A 187 -1.44 1.16 3.71
CA ASP A 187 -2.04 2.47 3.46
C ASP A 187 -1.64 3.00 2.07
N TRP A 188 -0.35 2.88 1.73
CA TRP A 188 0.19 3.25 0.42
C TRP A 188 -0.48 2.44 -0.71
N ALA A 189 -0.67 1.14 -0.53
CA ALA A 189 -1.29 0.29 -1.54
C ALA A 189 -2.77 0.65 -1.77
N GLU A 190 -3.52 0.95 -0.71
CA GLU A 190 -4.89 1.45 -0.83
C GLU A 190 -4.92 2.79 -1.59
N ALA A 191 -4.10 3.76 -1.17
CA ALA A 191 -4.01 5.06 -1.82
C ALA A 191 -3.57 4.97 -3.30
N ALA A 192 -2.68 4.04 -3.64
CA ALA A 192 -2.22 3.82 -5.01
C ALA A 192 -3.32 3.29 -5.95
N THR A 193 -4.45 2.81 -5.42
CA THR A 193 -5.60 2.38 -6.22
C THR A 193 -6.70 3.44 -6.32
N GLU A 194 -6.62 4.54 -5.56
CA GLU A 194 -7.58 5.63 -5.66
C GLU A 194 -7.53 6.28 -7.04
N GLY A 195 -8.69 6.42 -7.71
CA GLY A 195 -8.75 6.97 -9.06
C GLY A 195 -8.09 6.10 -10.14
N ARG A 196 -7.70 4.86 -9.81
CA ARG A 196 -7.06 3.90 -10.71
C ARG A 196 -8.07 2.89 -11.24
N CYS A 197 -8.13 2.74 -12.56
CA CYS A 197 -8.96 1.72 -13.20
C CYS A 197 -8.58 0.33 -12.69
N CYS A 198 -9.56 -0.39 -12.15
CA CYS A 198 -9.32 -1.73 -11.60
C CYS A 198 -9.02 -2.80 -12.67
N VAL A 199 -9.24 -2.52 -13.95
CA VAL A 199 -8.90 -3.45 -15.04
C VAL A 199 -7.54 -3.17 -15.66
N THR A 200 -7.22 -1.90 -15.94
CA THR A 200 -6.01 -1.53 -16.71
C THR A 200 -4.94 -0.80 -15.90
N GLY A 201 -5.27 -0.32 -14.70
CA GLY A 201 -4.37 0.52 -13.92
C GLY A 201 -4.23 1.97 -14.44
N ALA A 202 -4.87 2.32 -15.55
CA ALA A 202 -4.91 3.69 -16.05
C ALA A 202 -5.81 4.58 -15.17
N PRO A 203 -5.76 5.93 -15.29
CA PRO A 203 -6.71 6.80 -14.59
C PRO A 203 -8.17 6.45 -14.91
N GLY A 204 -9.03 6.52 -13.91
CA GLY A 204 -10.45 6.18 -14.02
C GLY A 204 -11.34 7.02 -13.12
N ALA A 205 -12.65 6.76 -13.21
CA ALA A 205 -13.67 7.37 -12.38
C ALA A 205 -14.53 6.29 -11.72
N GLN A 206 -15.04 6.58 -10.53
CA GLN A 206 -16.00 5.72 -9.85
C GLN A 206 -17.30 5.62 -10.65
N VAL A 207 -17.79 4.41 -10.87
CA VAL A 207 -18.98 4.12 -11.67
C VAL A 207 -19.86 3.04 -11.02
N GLY A 208 -21.17 3.27 -11.04
CA GLY A 208 -22.19 2.33 -10.56
C GLY A 208 -22.87 2.78 -9.25
N PRO A 209 -24.20 2.56 -9.08
CA PRO A 209 -24.94 3.00 -7.90
C PRO A 209 -24.86 2.04 -6.70
N GLY A 210 -24.13 0.91 -6.82
CA GLY A 210 -24.02 -0.11 -5.77
C GLY A 210 -22.61 -0.68 -5.71
N TRP A 211 -22.28 -1.57 -6.66
CA TRP A 211 -20.90 -2.00 -6.85
C TRP A 211 -20.11 -0.88 -7.52
N VAL A 212 -19.55 0.00 -6.68
CA VAL A 212 -18.71 1.11 -7.14
C VAL A 212 -17.37 0.54 -7.57
N LEU A 213 -17.06 0.64 -8.86
CA LEU A 213 -15.74 0.34 -9.41
C LEU A 213 -15.12 1.63 -9.92
N THR A 214 -13.80 1.75 -9.85
CA THR A 214 -13.08 2.79 -10.58
C THR A 214 -12.71 2.25 -11.95
N LEU A 215 -13.26 2.81 -13.02
CA LEU A 215 -13.04 2.35 -14.41
C LEU A 215 -12.55 3.48 -15.30
N SER A 216 -11.70 3.14 -16.28
CA SER A 216 -11.43 4.02 -17.43
C SER A 216 -12.69 4.10 -18.31
N PRO A 217 -12.82 5.14 -19.16
CA PRO A 217 -13.97 5.26 -20.07
C PRO A 217 -14.20 4.00 -20.93
N GLU A 218 -13.12 3.41 -21.44
CA GLU A 218 -13.17 2.20 -22.28
C GLU A 218 -13.69 0.99 -21.51
N MET A 219 -13.24 0.80 -20.27
CA MET A 219 -13.69 -0.34 -19.45
C MET A 219 -15.11 -0.14 -18.92
N ALA A 220 -15.52 1.11 -18.70
CA ALA A 220 -16.90 1.43 -18.39
C ALA A 220 -17.84 1.11 -19.58
N ALA A 221 -17.41 1.40 -20.81
CA ALA A 221 -18.14 1.01 -22.03
C ALA A 221 -18.22 -0.51 -22.16
N LEU A 222 -17.09 -1.22 -22.03
CA LEU A 222 -17.06 -2.68 -22.08
C LEU A 222 -17.99 -3.32 -21.04
N ARG A 223 -17.98 -2.82 -19.80
CA ARG A 223 -18.90 -3.31 -18.74
C ARG A 223 -20.37 -3.22 -19.14
N ASN A 224 -20.75 -2.16 -19.86
CA ASN A 224 -22.13 -1.95 -20.28
C ASN A 224 -22.51 -2.78 -21.51
N GLU A 225 -21.54 -3.06 -22.39
CA GLU A 225 -21.74 -3.80 -23.64
C GLU A 225 -21.63 -5.31 -23.46
N ASP A 226 -20.63 -5.78 -22.71
CA ASP A 226 -20.30 -7.18 -22.50
C ASP A 226 -19.74 -7.40 -21.09
N MET A 227 -20.64 -7.68 -20.15
CA MET A 227 -20.29 -7.94 -18.76
C MET A 227 -19.38 -9.17 -18.60
N SER A 228 -19.49 -10.17 -19.49
CA SER A 228 -18.65 -11.37 -19.41
C SER A 228 -17.21 -11.05 -19.79
N ALA A 229 -17.01 -10.39 -20.94
CA ALA A 229 -15.69 -9.95 -21.37
C ALA A 229 -15.08 -8.94 -20.40
N PHE A 230 -15.89 -8.06 -19.79
CA PHE A 230 -15.45 -7.18 -18.72
C PHE A 230 -14.96 -7.96 -17.50
N HIS A 231 -15.72 -8.96 -17.04
CA HIS A 231 -15.36 -9.78 -15.89
C HIS A 231 -14.05 -10.54 -16.14
N ASP A 232 -13.86 -11.12 -17.32
CA ASP A 232 -12.64 -11.84 -17.67
C ASP A 232 -11.41 -10.93 -17.74
N ARG A 233 -11.57 -9.64 -18.04
CA ARG A 233 -10.47 -8.66 -17.95
C ARG A 233 -10.24 -8.19 -16.53
N LEU A 234 -11.31 -8.06 -15.73
CA LEU A 234 -11.23 -7.63 -14.34
C LEU A 234 -10.54 -8.70 -13.48
N TYR A 235 -10.97 -9.95 -13.63
CA TYR A 235 -10.46 -11.13 -12.94
C TYR A 235 -10.07 -12.20 -13.97
N PRO A 236 -8.84 -12.14 -14.52
CA PRO A 236 -8.40 -13.08 -15.54
C PRO A 236 -8.61 -14.54 -15.10
N PRO A 237 -9.29 -15.37 -15.92
CA PRO A 237 -9.55 -16.76 -15.55
C PRO A 237 -8.25 -17.52 -15.37
N ALA A 238 -8.22 -18.51 -14.47
CA ALA A 238 -7.06 -19.36 -14.31
C ALA A 238 -6.68 -20.02 -15.65
N PRO A 239 -5.38 -20.17 -15.96
CA PRO A 239 -4.96 -20.91 -17.14
C PRO A 239 -5.54 -22.31 -17.10
N THR A 240 -6.10 -22.79 -18.21
CA THR A 240 -6.52 -24.19 -18.28
C THR A 240 -5.27 -25.06 -18.19
N PRO A 241 -5.20 -26.03 -17.26
CA PRO A 241 -4.06 -26.94 -17.22
C PRO A 241 -3.89 -27.57 -18.60
N GLY A 242 -2.68 -27.48 -19.15
CA GLY A 242 -2.37 -28.12 -20.43
C GLY A 242 -2.73 -29.61 -20.39
N PRO A 243 -3.02 -30.25 -21.54
CA PRO A 243 -3.27 -31.68 -21.57
C PRO A 243 -2.08 -32.38 -20.91
N ASP A 244 -2.36 -33.26 -19.94
CA ASP A 244 -1.34 -34.03 -19.25
C ASP A 244 -0.56 -34.86 -20.29
N LEU A 245 0.69 -34.48 -20.54
CA LEU A 245 1.54 -35.13 -21.55
C LEU A 245 2.19 -36.43 -21.01
N THR A 246 1.76 -36.93 -19.85
CA THR A 246 2.27 -38.19 -19.26
C THR A 246 1.58 -39.45 -19.82
N GLY A 247 1.53 -39.57 -21.15
CA GLY A 247 1.08 -40.77 -21.87
C GLY A 247 2.21 -41.74 -22.22
#